data_AF-A0A5B8VD02-F1
#
_entry.id   AF-A0A5B8VD02-F1
#
_cell.length_a   1.000
_cell.length_b   1.000
_cell.length_c   1.000
_cell.angle_alpha   90.00
_cell.angle_beta   90.00
_cell.angle_gamma   90.00
#
_symmetry.space_group_name_H-M   'P 1'
#
loop_
_entity.id
_entity.type
_entity.pdbx_description
1 polymer ?
#
loop_
_entity_poly.entity_id
_entity_poly.type
_entity_poly.pdbx_seq_one_letter_code
_entity_poly.pdbx_strand_id
1 'polypeptide(L)'
;MKKMMIMMGIVLSMNSFIVVGDIDKIINALNAGNAAQFSNYFDDFLDIKLPEKDEIKNVGKNQATITVKSFFSDNSVSGFEKTSQREMGGTMYLTGKLKGGSKSYNITLLMKDRGDKLSIISIRIS
;
A
#
# COMPACT_ATOMS: atom_id res chain seq x y z
N MET A 1 -7.69 3.97 60.40
CA MET A 1 -6.65 4.81 59.74
C MET A 1 -6.32 4.13 58.43
N LYS A 2 -7.01 4.46 57.34
CA LYS A 2 -6.67 5.51 56.37
C LYS A 2 -5.24 5.37 55.83
N LYS A 3 -5.19 5.02 54.53
CA LYS A 3 -4.15 5.34 53.55
C LYS A 3 -2.84 4.53 53.65
N MET A 4 -2.73 3.49 52.84
CA MET A 4 -1.51 3.31 52.05
C MET A 4 -1.84 2.63 50.71
N MET A 5 -2.45 3.42 49.82
CA MET A 5 -2.23 3.30 48.38
C MET A 5 -0.79 3.75 48.10
N ILE A 6 -0.09 3.08 47.18
CA ILE A 6 0.79 3.61 46.11
C ILE A 6 1.51 2.36 45.53
N MET A 7 1.05 1.83 44.38
CA MET A 7 1.57 2.11 43.04
C MET A 7 3.06 1.77 42.88
N MET A 8 3.40 0.67 42.22
CA MET A 8 4.31 0.64 41.05
C MET A 8 4.54 -0.82 40.63
N GLY A 9 4.06 -1.18 39.46
CA GLY A 9 4.35 -2.44 38.78
C GLY A 9 4.00 -2.22 37.33
N ILE A 10 4.81 -1.37 36.67
CA ILE A 10 4.67 -1.00 35.27
C ILE A 10 4.70 -2.27 34.44
N VAL A 11 3.53 -2.71 33.97
CA VAL A 11 3.42 -3.64 32.86
C VAL A 11 3.71 -2.82 31.60
N LEU A 12 4.98 -2.77 31.21
CA LEU A 12 5.41 -2.37 29.87
C LEU A 12 5.00 -3.50 28.91
N SER A 13 3.71 -3.60 28.62
CA SER A 13 3.25 -4.29 27.41
C SER A 13 3.63 -3.40 26.24
N MET A 14 4.80 -3.66 25.66
CA MET A 14 5.15 -3.18 24.33
C MET A 14 4.20 -3.86 23.34
N ASN A 15 3.01 -3.27 23.17
CA ASN A 15 2.22 -3.54 21.98
C ASN A 15 2.96 -2.84 20.85
N SER A 16 3.75 -3.60 20.08
CA SER A 16 4.16 -3.17 18.76
C SER A 16 2.87 -2.80 18.01
N PHE A 17 2.75 -1.53 17.63
CA PHE A 17 1.64 -1.09 16.79
C PHE A 17 1.73 -1.87 15.49
N ILE A 18 0.77 -2.77 15.31
CA ILE A 18 0.68 -3.55 14.11
C ILE A 18 0.20 -2.59 13.01
N VAL A 19 1.02 -2.35 11.99
CA VAL A 19 0.71 -1.64 10.73
C VAL A 19 -0.30 -2.44 9.88
N VAL A 20 -1.21 -3.19 10.51
CA VAL A 20 -2.23 -4.01 9.86
C VAL A 20 -3.34 -3.14 9.24
N GLY A 21 -3.52 -1.89 9.71
CA GLY A 21 -4.55 -1.01 9.16
C GLY A 21 -4.29 -0.51 7.74
N ASP A 22 -3.04 -0.17 7.40
CA ASP A 22 -2.77 0.50 6.11
C ASP A 22 -2.79 -0.47 4.93
N ILE A 23 -2.29 -1.70 5.12
CA ILE A 23 -2.35 -2.71 4.07
C ILE A 23 -3.79 -3.06 3.69
N ASP A 24 -4.67 -3.19 4.68
CA ASP A 24 -6.09 -3.46 4.44
C ASP A 24 -6.77 -2.30 3.72
N LYS A 25 -6.44 -1.04 4.07
CA LYS A 25 -6.96 0.13 3.35
C LYS A 25 -6.43 0.21 1.92
N ILE A 26 -5.17 -0.16 1.67
CA ILE A 26 -4.61 -0.25 0.31
C ILE A 26 -5.39 -1.31 -0.48
N ILE A 27 -5.59 -2.50 0.08
CA ILE A 27 -6.36 -3.58 -0.55
C ILE A 27 -7.80 -3.12 -0.83
N ASN A 28 -8.44 -2.42 0.10
CA ASN A 28 -9.79 -1.89 -0.08
C ASN A 28 -9.86 -0.83 -1.19
N ALA A 29 -8.87 0.07 -1.29
CA ALA A 29 -8.80 1.04 -2.38
C ALA A 29 -8.63 0.36 -3.74
N LEU A 30 -7.80 -0.69 -3.81
CA LEU A 30 -7.64 -1.51 -5.02
C LEU A 30 -8.93 -2.26 -5.38
N ASN A 31 -9.59 -2.88 -4.39
CA ASN A 31 -10.87 -3.57 -4.56
C ASN A 31 -11.98 -2.64 -5.05
N ALA A 32 -11.99 -1.39 -4.61
CA ALA A 32 -12.95 -0.40 -5.05
C ALA A 32 -12.60 0.24 -6.41
N GLY A 33 -11.45 -0.08 -7.01
CA GLY A 33 -10.94 0.64 -8.17
C GLY A 33 -10.66 2.13 -7.89
N ASN A 34 -10.50 2.50 -6.62
CA ASN A 34 -10.38 3.91 -6.20
C ASN A 34 -8.92 4.36 -6.24
N ALA A 35 -8.47 4.77 -7.43
CA ALA A 35 -7.11 5.25 -7.65
C ALA A 35 -6.76 6.48 -6.78
N ALA A 36 -7.74 7.32 -6.43
CA ALA A 36 -7.50 8.48 -5.56
C ALA A 36 -7.13 8.04 -4.13
N GLN A 37 -7.90 7.13 -3.54
CA GLN A 37 -7.58 6.56 -2.24
C GLN A 37 -6.29 5.76 -2.26
N PHE A 38 -6.05 4.98 -3.33
CA PHE A 38 -4.83 4.22 -3.49
C PHE A 38 -3.58 5.12 -3.55
N SER A 39 -3.66 6.26 -4.24
CA SER A 39 -2.55 7.22 -4.35
C SER A 39 -2.15 7.91 -3.05
N ASN A 40 -3.00 7.88 -2.02
CA ASN A 40 -2.65 8.46 -0.71
C ASN A 40 -1.45 7.76 -0.07
N TYR A 41 -1.27 6.47 -0.37
CA TYR A 41 -0.19 5.62 0.16
C TYR A 41 1.11 5.73 -0.64
N PHE A 42 1.17 6.56 -1.68
CA PHE A 42 2.42 6.75 -2.43
C PHE A 42 3.44 7.49 -1.58
N ASP A 43 4.68 7.00 -1.63
CA ASP A 43 5.85 7.73 -1.19
C ASP A 43 6.03 9.01 -2.04
N ASP A 44 6.90 9.92 -1.61
CA ASP A 44 7.18 11.17 -2.33
C ASP A 44 7.78 10.89 -3.71
N PHE A 45 8.54 9.79 -3.80
CA PHE A 45 9.06 9.25 -5.04
C PHE A 45 8.91 7.73 -5.09
N LEU A 46 8.49 7.19 -6.24
CA LEU A 46 8.31 5.76 -6.46
C LEU A 46 8.62 5.35 -7.90
N ASP A 47 8.96 4.08 -8.07
CA ASP A 47 9.18 3.47 -9.38
C ASP A 47 7.86 2.97 -9.96
N ILE A 48 7.66 3.16 -11.27
CA ILE A 48 6.43 2.73 -11.97
C ILE A 48 6.78 1.96 -13.22
N LYS A 49 6.20 0.76 -13.35
CA LYS A 49 6.18 -0.03 -14.58
C LYS A 49 4.72 -0.30 -14.95
N LEU A 50 4.31 0.15 -16.13
CA LEU A 50 3.00 -0.16 -16.71
C LEU A 50 3.13 -1.24 -17.80
N PRO A 51 2.03 -1.91 -18.19
CA PRO A 51 2.05 -2.88 -19.28
C PRO A 51 2.61 -2.24 -20.55
N GLU A 52 3.48 -2.97 -21.24
CA GLU A 52 4.08 -2.57 -22.54
C GLU A 52 4.88 -1.25 -22.52
N LYS A 53 5.14 -0.65 -21.35
CA LYS A 53 5.96 0.56 -21.19
C LYS A 53 7.21 0.25 -20.40
N ASP A 54 8.29 0.99 -20.60
CA ASP A 54 9.50 0.87 -19.77
C ASP A 54 9.27 1.27 -18.31
N GLU A 55 10.12 0.75 -17.42
CA GLU A 55 10.10 1.15 -16.00
C GLU A 55 10.64 2.57 -15.88
N ILE A 56 9.86 3.45 -15.25
CA ILE A 56 10.27 4.81 -14.95
C ILE A 56 10.60 4.86 -13.47
N LYS A 57 11.84 5.23 -13.16
CA LYS A 57 12.34 5.29 -11.78
C LYS A 57 12.13 6.66 -11.17
N ASN A 58 11.98 6.71 -9.85
CA ASN A 58 11.99 7.93 -9.05
C ASN A 58 10.94 8.97 -9.52
N VAL A 59 9.73 8.51 -9.85
CA VAL A 59 8.61 9.35 -10.28
C VAL A 59 8.04 10.08 -9.06
N GLY A 60 7.90 11.40 -9.13
CA GLY A 60 7.30 12.17 -8.03
C GLY A 60 5.82 11.83 -7.81
N LYS A 61 5.36 11.86 -6.55
CA LYS A 61 4.00 11.48 -6.12
C LYS A 61 2.87 12.04 -6.98
N ASN A 62 2.94 13.31 -7.37
CA ASN A 62 1.91 13.94 -8.20
C ASN A 62 1.83 13.29 -9.59
N GLN A 63 2.97 13.08 -10.24
CA GLN A 63 3.03 12.45 -11.56
C GLN A 63 2.62 10.98 -11.47
N ALA A 64 3.06 10.28 -10.42
CA ALA A 64 2.65 8.90 -10.15
C ALA A 64 1.13 8.79 -9.97
N THR A 65 0.55 9.71 -9.21
CA THR A 65 -0.91 9.78 -8.98
C THR A 65 -1.67 9.96 -10.28
N ILE A 66 -1.22 10.87 -11.15
CA ILE A 66 -1.84 11.10 -12.47
C ILE A 66 -1.72 9.81 -13.30
N THR A 67 -0.52 9.25 -13.42
CA THR A 67 -0.24 8.04 -14.21
C THR A 67 -1.13 6.86 -13.78
N VAL A 68 -1.24 6.61 -12.48
CA VAL A 68 -2.04 5.49 -11.95
C VAL A 68 -3.53 5.76 -12.08
N LYS A 69 -4.00 6.99 -11.86
CA LYS A 69 -5.41 7.36 -12.08
C LYS A 69 -5.83 7.16 -13.53
N SER A 70 -4.99 7.62 -14.48
CA SER A 70 -5.22 7.37 -15.90
C SER A 70 -5.27 5.88 -16.20
N PHE A 71 -4.31 5.09 -15.70
CA PHE A 71 -4.33 3.63 -15.90
C PHE A 71 -5.62 2.98 -15.39
N PHE A 72 -6.08 3.34 -14.19
CA PHE A 72 -7.32 2.78 -13.62
C PHE A 72 -8.54 3.15 -14.45
N SER A 73 -8.63 4.42 -14.89
CA SER A 73 -9.71 4.91 -15.75
C SER A 73 -9.72 4.22 -17.11
N ASP A 74 -8.59 4.24 -17.82
CA ASP A 74 -8.45 3.70 -19.18
C ASP A 74 -8.74 2.20 -19.25
N ASN A 75 -8.50 1.49 -18.15
CA ASN A 75 -8.70 0.05 -18.05
C ASN A 75 -9.95 -0.35 -17.28
N SER A 76 -10.75 0.62 -16.82
CA SER A 76 -11.95 0.38 -16.01
C SER A 76 -11.66 -0.55 -14.82
N VAL A 77 -10.57 -0.29 -14.10
CA VAL A 77 -10.18 -1.08 -12.92
C VAL A 77 -11.27 -0.95 -11.87
N SER A 78 -11.83 -2.08 -11.46
CA SER A 78 -13.00 -2.16 -10.58
C SER A 78 -12.88 -3.24 -9.50
N GLY A 79 -11.72 -3.90 -9.41
CA GLY A 79 -11.50 -4.92 -8.41
C GLY A 79 -10.04 -5.32 -8.29
N PHE A 80 -9.75 -6.04 -7.21
CA PHE A 80 -8.45 -6.61 -6.94
C PHE A 80 -8.62 -8.00 -6.34
N GLU A 81 -7.63 -8.86 -6.57
CA GLU A 81 -7.56 -10.18 -5.97
C GLU A 81 -6.16 -10.40 -5.46
N LYS A 82 -6.01 -10.44 -4.13
CA LYS A 82 -4.72 -10.66 -3.48
C LYS A 82 -4.23 -12.07 -3.79
N THR A 83 -3.03 -12.19 -4.32
CA THR A 83 -2.37 -13.48 -4.56
C THR A 83 -1.35 -13.80 -3.46
N SER A 84 -0.55 -12.81 -3.03
CA SER A 84 0.44 -13.02 -1.96
C SER A 84 0.75 -11.71 -1.23
N GLN A 85 1.11 -11.84 0.04
CA GLN A 85 1.60 -10.75 0.88
C GLN A 85 2.77 -11.28 1.70
N ARG A 86 3.94 -10.65 1.60
CA ARG A 86 5.13 -11.02 2.38
C ARG A 86 5.82 -9.79 2.92
N GLU A 87 6.37 -9.89 4.12
CA GLU A 87 7.17 -8.84 4.73
C GLU A 87 8.57 -9.37 5.04
N MET A 88 9.60 -8.56 4.75
CA MET A 88 10.98 -8.88 5.04
C MET A 88 11.77 -7.59 5.30
N GLY A 89 12.32 -7.46 6.51
CA GLY A 89 13.21 -6.34 6.86
C GLY A 89 12.58 -4.95 6.69
N GLY A 90 11.33 -4.76 7.13
CA GLY A 90 10.59 -3.49 7.00
C GLY A 90 10.13 -3.17 5.57
N THR A 91 10.25 -4.12 4.66
CA THR A 91 9.77 -4.03 3.28
C THR A 91 8.66 -5.04 3.06
N MET A 92 7.51 -4.58 2.59
CA MET A 92 6.34 -5.41 2.31
C MET A 92 6.12 -5.53 0.79
N TYR A 93 5.89 -6.77 0.36
CA TYR A 93 5.53 -7.14 -0.99
C TYR A 93 4.05 -7.55 -1.00
N LEU A 94 3.24 -6.86 -1.80
CA LEU A 94 1.86 -7.26 -2.08
C LEU A 94 1.73 -7.56 -3.57
N THR A 95 1.27 -8.76 -3.90
CA THR A 95 0.98 -9.15 -5.29
C THR A 95 -0.46 -9.57 -5.43
N GLY A 96 -1.00 -9.35 -6.62
CA GLY A 96 -2.36 -9.76 -6.94
C GLY A 96 -2.74 -9.44 -8.36
N LYS A 97 -4.04 -9.51 -8.62
CA LYS A 97 -4.63 -9.28 -9.94
C LYS A 97 -5.62 -8.12 -9.89
N LEU A 98 -5.38 -7.08 -10.68
CA LEU A 98 -6.37 -6.03 -10.94
C LEU A 98 -7.41 -6.55 -11.93
N LYS A 99 -8.69 -6.38 -11.60
CA LYS A 99 -9.82 -6.68 -12.48
C LYS A 99 -10.18 -5.38 -13.21
N GLY A 100 -9.87 -5.31 -14.49
CA GLY A 100 -10.32 -4.25 -15.40
C GLY A 100 -11.58 -4.67 -16.17
N GLY A 101 -12.03 -3.82 -17.08
CA GLY A 101 -13.26 -4.05 -17.85
C GLY A 101 -13.20 -5.34 -18.69
N SER A 102 -12.32 -5.39 -19.68
CA SER A 102 -12.13 -6.57 -20.55
C SER A 102 -10.82 -7.34 -20.29
N LYS A 103 -9.91 -6.74 -19.51
CA LYS A 103 -8.57 -7.29 -19.23
C LYS A 103 -8.31 -7.28 -17.74
N SER A 104 -7.51 -8.24 -17.30
CA SER A 104 -6.96 -8.27 -15.94
C SER A 104 -5.45 -8.09 -16.00
N TYR A 105 -4.88 -7.47 -14.97
CA TYR A 105 -3.45 -7.16 -14.91
C TYR A 105 -2.85 -7.72 -13.63
N ASN A 106 -1.64 -8.26 -13.71
CA ASN A 106 -0.90 -8.58 -12.49
C ASN A 106 -0.33 -7.28 -11.92
N ILE A 107 -0.43 -7.11 -10.60
CA ILE A 107 0.19 -6.00 -9.90
C ILE A 107 1.13 -6.53 -8.82
N THR A 108 2.32 -5.92 -8.76
CA THR A 108 3.28 -6.09 -7.67
C THR A 108 3.53 -4.72 -7.05
N LEU A 109 3.35 -4.64 -5.74
CA LEU A 109 3.64 -3.46 -4.94
C LEU A 109 4.82 -3.75 -4.02
N LEU A 110 5.77 -2.82 -4.02
CA LEU A 110 6.79 -2.73 -2.99
C LEU A 110 6.45 -1.58 -2.06
N MET A 111 6.39 -1.87 -0.78
CA MET A 111 6.05 -0.90 0.25
C MET A 111 7.11 -0.91 1.33
N LYS A 112 7.39 0.26 1.89
CA LYS A 112 8.30 0.43 3.00
C LYS A 112 7.53 0.89 4.23
N ASP A 113 7.77 0.22 5.35
CA ASP A 113 7.29 0.69 6.63
C ASP A 113 8.12 1.91 7.06
N ARG A 114 7.44 3.03 7.31
CA ARG A 114 8.05 4.28 7.80
C ARG A 114 7.83 4.49 9.30
N GLY A 115 7.23 3.52 9.99
CA GLY A 115 6.88 3.54 11.41
C GLY A 115 5.51 4.17 11.69
N ASP A 116 5.16 5.23 10.96
CA ASP A 116 3.87 5.92 11.06
C ASP A 116 2.88 5.50 9.97
N LYS A 117 3.38 5.08 8.80
CA LYS A 117 2.59 4.68 7.64
C LYS A 117 3.32 3.66 6.77
N LEU A 118 2.53 2.87 6.05
CA LEU A 118 3.04 2.05 4.96
C LEU A 118 3.08 2.87 3.66
N SER A 119 4.26 3.03 3.07
CA SER A 119 4.45 3.84 1.85
C SER A 119 4.82 2.98 0.64
N ILE A 120 4.09 3.14 -0.46
CA ILE A 120 4.35 2.46 -1.73
C ILE A 120 5.54 3.14 -2.43
N ILE A 121 6.61 2.38 -2.64
CA ILE A 121 7.86 2.82 -3.28
C ILE A 121 8.06 2.23 -4.68
N SER A 122 7.29 1.20 -5.06
CA SER A 122 7.27 0.68 -6.42
C SER A 122 5.91 0.09 -6.79
N ILE A 123 5.46 0.37 -8.01
CA ILE A 123 4.26 -0.17 -8.61
C ILE A 123 4.65 -0.81 -9.94
N ARG A 124 4.40 -2.10 -10.08
CA ARG A 124 4.59 -2.82 -11.34
C ARG A 124 3.29 -3.47 -11.75
N ILE A 125 2.80 -3.09 -12.92
CA ILE A 125 1.60 -3.65 -13.55
C ILE A 125 2.01 -4.28 -14.89
N SER A 126 1.58 -5.51 -15.13
CA SER A 126 1.89 -6.32 -16.33
C SER A 126 0.69 -7.12 -16.79
#